data_AF-A0A970F753-F1
#
_entry.id   AF-A0A970F753-F1
#
_cell.length_a   1.000
_cell.length_b   1.000
_cell.length_c   1.000
_cell.angle_alpha   90.00
_cell.angle_beta   90.00
_cell.angle_gamma   90.00
#
_symmetry.space_group_name_H-M   'P 1'
#
loop_
_entity.id
_entity.type
_entity.pdbx_description
1 polymer ?
#
loop_
_entity_poly.entity_id
_entity_poly.type
_entity_poly.pdbx_seq_one_letter_code
_entity_poly.pdbx_strand_id
1 'polypeptide(L)' 'MKKYTLESANQFIKENRANVHPRYRPHYHVAGPIGWINDPNGFVYYQGEYHLFYQFYPY' A
#
# COMPACT_ATOMS: atom_id res chain seq x y z
N MET A 1 -7.04 -19.09 -14.52
CA MET A 1 -6.83 -18.56 -13.15
C MET A 1 -6.21 -17.17 -13.27
N LYS A 2 -6.72 -16.17 -12.53
CA LYS A 2 -6.05 -14.85 -12.44
C LYS A 2 -4.70 -15.04 -11.74
N LYS A 3 -3.62 -14.57 -12.35
CA LYS A 3 -2.27 -14.59 -11.74
C LYS A 3 -2.04 -13.24 -11.09
N TYR A 4 -2.00 -13.22 -9.76
CA TYR A 4 -1.59 -12.04 -9.00
C TYR A 4 -0.06 -11.99 -9.00
N THR A 5 0.53 -10.92 -9.53
CA THR A 5 1.99 -10.71 -9.53
C THR A 5 2.32 -9.34 -8.99
N LEU A 6 3.58 -9.14 -8.61
CA LEU A 6 4.05 -7.85 -8.14
C LEU A 6 3.98 -6.81 -9.26
N GLU A 7 4.31 -7.19 -10.49
CA GLU A 7 4.25 -6.30 -11.65
C GLU A 7 2.83 -5.80 -11.92
N SER A 8 1.83 -6.68 -11.88
CA SER A 8 0.44 -6.29 -12.11
C SER A 8 -0.09 -5.40 -10.98
N ALA A 9 0.26 -5.69 -9.73
CA ALA A 9 -0.05 -4.81 -8.59
C ALA A 9 0.57 -3.42 -8.77
N ASN A 10 1.87 -3.35 -9.07
CA ASN A 10 2.58 -2.08 -9.25
C ASN A 10 2.02 -1.28 -10.44
N GLN A 11 1.69 -1.95 -11.54
CA GLN A 11 1.08 -1.31 -12.70
C GLN A 11 -0.29 -0.72 -12.35
N PHE A 12 -1.15 -1.49 -11.67
CA PHE A 12 -2.47 -1.02 -11.26
C PHE A 12 -2.37 0.19 -10.31
N ILE A 13 -1.43 0.18 -9.37
CA ILE A 13 -1.17 1.32 -8.47
C ILE A 13 -0.75 2.56 -9.27
N LYS A 14 0.17 2.39 -10.23
CA LYS A 14 0.66 3.50 -11.06
C LYS A 14 -0.47 4.15 -11.85
N GLU A 15 -1.36 3.35 -12.42
CA GLU A 15 -2.48 3.82 -13.24
C GLU A 15 -3.60 4.46 -12.40
N ASN A 16 -3.85 3.98 -11.17
CA ASN A 16 -5.03 4.35 -10.40
C ASN A 16 -4.78 5.27 -9.19
N ARG A 17 -3.53 5.55 -8.83
CA ARG A 17 -3.20 6.41 -7.67
C ARG A 17 -3.81 7.81 -7.73
N ALA A 18 -4.00 8.37 -8.93
CA ALA A 18 -4.59 9.70 -9.10
C ALA A 18 -6.10 9.72 -8.82
N ASN A 19 -6.75 8.55 -8.82
CA ASN A 19 -8.19 8.43 -8.57
C ASN A 19 -8.55 8.39 -7.07
N VAL A 20 -7.54 8.37 -6.18
CA VAL A 20 -7.77 8.40 -4.74
C VAL A 20 -8.31 9.76 -4.34
N HIS A 21 -9.50 9.76 -3.73
CA HIS A 21 -10.16 10.99 -3.33
C HIS A 21 -9.40 11.67 -2.17
N PRO A 22 -8.78 12.86 -2.37
CA PRO A 22 -7.85 13.44 -1.41
C PRO A 22 -8.49 13.79 -0.06
N ARG A 23 -9.78 14.17 -0.07
CA ARG A 23 -10.55 14.47 1.16
C ARG A 23 -10.53 13.36 2.21
N TYR A 24 -10.45 12.10 1.78
CA TYR A 24 -10.51 10.94 2.69
C TYR A 24 -9.13 10.32 2.96
N ARG A 25 -8.07 10.86 2.35
CA ARG A 25 -6.72 10.34 2.54
C ARG A 25 -6.10 10.95 3.81
N PRO A 26 -5.57 10.14 4.74
CA PRO A 26 -4.94 10.67 5.94
C PRO A 26 -3.64 11.40 5.60
N HIS A 27 -3.38 12.50 6.31
CA HIS A 27 -2.16 13.31 6.14
C HIS A 27 -0.98 12.82 7.00
N TYR A 28 -1.28 12.19 8.14
CA TYR A 28 -0.27 11.80 9.15
C TYR A 28 -0.32 10.33 9.56
N HIS A 29 -1.25 9.54 9.01
CA HIS A 29 -1.35 8.11 9.28
C HIS A 29 -0.88 7.33 8.05
N VAL A 30 -0.29 6.16 8.29
CA VAL A 30 0.11 5.23 7.23
C VAL A 30 -1.14 4.76 6.49
N ALA A 31 -1.10 4.86 5.17
CA ALA A 31 -2.15 4.39 4.28
C ALA A 31 -1.52 3.78 3.03
N GLY A 32 -2.15 2.75 2.46
CA GLY A 32 -1.74 2.20 1.17
C GLY A 32 -1.72 3.28 0.07
N PRO A 33 -0.94 3.08 -1.01
CA PRO A 33 -0.89 4.04 -2.12
C PRO A 33 -2.27 4.17 -2.79
N ILE A 34 -3.02 3.07 -2.83
CA ILE A 34 -4.43 2.91 -3.21
C ILE A 34 -4.98 1.69 -2.46
N GLY A 35 -6.23 1.31 -2.73
CA GLY A 35 -6.76 0.01 -2.34
C GLY A 35 -6.93 -0.18 -0.82
N TRP A 36 -7.02 -1.44 -0.40
CA TRP A 36 -7.28 -1.83 0.99
C TRP A 36 -6.01 -2.31 1.67
N ILE A 37 -5.70 -1.75 2.84
CA ILE A 37 -4.69 -2.27 3.76
C ILE A 37 -5.35 -2.68 5.08
N ASN A 38 -4.77 -3.63 5.80
CA ASN A 38 -5.24 -4.05 7.13
C ASN A 38 -4.07 -4.18 8.12
N ASP A 39 -3.73 -5.40 8.56
CA ASP A 39 -2.87 -5.66 9.70
C ASP A 39 -1.47 -5.09 9.46
N PRO A 40 -0.90 -4.36 10.45
CA PRO A 40 0.51 -4.04 10.43
C PRO A 40 1.34 -5.32 10.50
N ASN A 41 2.39 -5.41 9.70
CA ASN A 41 3.28 -6.57 9.62
C ASN A 41 4.73 -6.12 9.74
N GLY A 42 5.57 -6.95 10.35
CA GLY A 42 7.02 -6.75 10.38
C GLY A 42 7.47 -5.38 10.90
N PHE A 43 6.76 -4.80 11.88
CA PHE A 43 7.13 -3.49 12.42
C PHE A 43 8.44 -3.61 13.22
N VAL A 44 9.52 -3.06 12.69
CA VAL A 44 10.88 -3.25 13.25
C VAL A 44 11.76 -2.03 12.98
N TYR A 45 12.73 -1.79 13.87
CA TYR A 45 13.84 -0.88 13.61
C TYR A 45 15.04 -1.67 13.11
N TYR A 46 15.52 -1.39 11.91
CA TYR A 46 16.63 -2.11 11.27
C TYR A 46 17.47 -1.19 10.38
N GLN A 47 18.80 -1.29 10.51
CA GLN A 47 19.78 -0.50 9.75
C GLN A 47 19.55 1.02 9.75
N GLY A 48 19.11 1.58 10.89
CA GLY A 48 18.90 3.02 11.02
C GLY A 48 17.51 3.51 10.64
N GLU A 49 16.60 2.60 10.27
CA GLU A 49 15.26 2.96 9.77
C GLU A 49 14.15 2.17 10.48
N TYR A 50 12.98 2.78 10.59
CA TYR A 50 11.75 2.10 10.98
C TYR A 50 11.07 1.50 9.74
N HIS A 51 10.89 0.19 9.74
CA HIS A 51 10.20 -0.54 8.68
C HIS A 51 8.82 -0.94 9.17
N LEU A 52 7.78 -0.57 8.43
CA LEU A 52 6.41 -1.00 8.69
C LEU A 52 5.83 -1.57 7.40
N PHE A 53 5.48 -2.85 7.42
CA PHE A 53 4.76 -3.54 6.36
C PHE A 53 3.29 -3.68 6.76
N TYR A 54 2.45 -4.13 5.82
CA TYR A 54 1.03 -4.38 6.04
C TYR A 54 0.51 -5.35 4.98
N GLN A 55 -0.57 -6.10 5.26
CA GLN A 55 -1.23 -6.83 4.17
C GLN A 55 -1.97 -5.83 3.28
N PHE A 56 -1.99 -6.14 1.99
CA PHE A 56 -2.39 -5.19 0.97
C PHE A 56 -3.16 -5.87 -0.17
N TYR A 57 -4.34 -5.31 -0.48
CA TYR A 57 -5.15 -5.67 -1.63
C TYR A 57 -5.22 -4.47 -2.60
N PRO A 58 -4.43 -4.48 -3.70
CA PRO A 58 -4.34 -3.37 -4.63
C PRO A 58 -5.50 -3.30 -5.65
N TYR A 59 -6.11 -4.43 -6.03
CA TYR A 59 -7.16 -4.55 -7.05
C TYR A 59 -7.97 -5.84 -6.92
#